data_AF-A0A5R8MTI0-F1
#
_entry.id   AF-A0A5R8MTI0-F1
#
_cell.length_a   1.000
_cell.length_b   1.000
_cell.length_c   1.000
_cell.angle_alpha   90.00
_cell.angle_beta   90.00
_cell.angle_gamma   90.00
#
_symmetry.space_group_name_H-M   'P 1'
#
loop_
_entity.id
_entity.type
_entity.pdbx_description
1 polymer ?
#
loop_
_entity_poly.entity_id
_entity_poly.type
_entity_poly.pdbx_seq_one_letter_code
_entity_poly.pdbx_strand_id
1 'polypeptide(L)'
;TRTVPTPPATAPTDRLPAGSDADPWVVLDREVDARTASPAQRDASRTQGRLLVRVARRVWPSPVLDELARAVPHPHHPVALGVAAHAAGTTPQDAALAAAYHAVSGPATAAVRLLGLDPVAVHGLLANLTPELSAVSAAACPPGTSERPGSAGAHWAALPAYSSPGLDLLAERHARAGIRLFVS
;
A
#
# COMPACT_ATOMS: atom_id res chain seq x y z
N THR A 1 -31.32 -3.44 -28.41
CA THR A 1 -30.34 -2.80 -27.51
C THR A 1 -31.05 -2.37 -26.24
N ARG A 2 -31.00 -3.21 -25.20
CA ARG A 2 -31.67 -2.96 -23.92
C ARG A 2 -30.62 -2.41 -22.95
N THR A 3 -30.70 -1.13 -22.62
CA THR A 3 -29.88 -0.47 -21.61
C THR A 3 -30.29 -0.98 -20.22
N VAL A 4 -29.36 -1.66 -19.54
CA VAL A 4 -29.53 -2.04 -18.14
C VAL A 4 -29.05 -0.85 -17.28
N PRO A 5 -29.89 -0.28 -16.40
CA PRO A 5 -29.47 0.81 -15.53
C PRO A 5 -28.55 0.29 -14.42
N THR A 6 -27.40 0.92 -14.26
CA THR A 6 -26.45 0.68 -13.16
C THR A 6 -27.08 1.14 -11.84
N PRO A 7 -27.17 0.30 -10.80
CA PRO A 7 -27.66 0.73 -9.50
C PRO A 7 -26.64 1.70 -8.85
N PRO A 8 -27.09 2.66 -8.02
CA PRO A 8 -26.20 3.56 -7.32
C PRO A 8 -25.33 2.76 -6.33
N ALA A 9 -24.01 2.99 -6.39
CA ALA A 9 -23.07 2.45 -5.42
C ALA A 9 -23.44 2.94 -4.02
N THR A 10 -23.96 2.04 -3.20
CA THR A 10 -24.20 2.30 -1.78
C THR A 10 -22.84 2.29 -1.11
N ALA A 11 -22.34 3.48 -0.73
CA ALA A 11 -21.10 3.58 0.04
C ALA A 11 -21.30 2.83 1.38
N PRO A 12 -20.45 1.86 1.74
CA PRO A 12 -20.51 1.27 3.07
C PRO A 12 -20.20 2.36 4.09
N THR A 13 -21.20 2.72 4.88
CA THR A 13 -21.04 3.61 6.03
C THR A 13 -20.59 2.77 7.19
N ASP A 14 -19.30 2.38 7.17
CA ASP A 14 -18.69 1.76 8.34
C ASP A 14 -18.33 2.87 9.33
N ARG A 15 -19.35 3.35 10.06
CA ARG A 15 -19.10 4.13 11.26
C ARG A 15 -18.54 3.16 12.29
N LEU A 16 -17.24 3.26 12.57
CA LEU A 16 -16.69 2.79 13.84
C LEU A 16 -17.60 3.28 14.97
N PRO A 17 -18.04 2.40 15.88
CA PRO A 17 -18.86 2.81 17.00
C PRO A 17 -18.11 3.91 17.76
N ALA A 18 -18.79 5.04 17.96
CA ALA A 18 -18.28 6.14 18.76
C ALA A 18 -17.95 5.62 20.17
N GLY A 19 -16.66 5.53 20.51
CA GLY A 19 -16.20 5.08 21.83
C GLY A 19 -15.09 4.03 21.86
N SER A 20 -14.40 3.69 20.76
CA SER A 20 -13.21 2.82 20.88
C SER A 20 -11.97 3.64 21.30
N ASP A 21 -11.47 3.44 22.52
CA ASP A 21 -10.11 3.83 22.98
C ASP A 21 -8.98 3.10 22.22
N ALA A 22 -9.26 2.60 21.01
CA ALA A 22 -8.31 1.84 20.22
C ALA A 22 -7.25 2.77 19.66
N ASP A 23 -5.98 2.40 19.87
CA ASP A 23 -4.83 3.09 19.30
C ASP A 23 -5.02 3.26 17.77
N PRO A 24 -4.95 4.49 17.24
CA PRO A 24 -5.18 4.76 15.82
C PRO A 24 -4.24 3.97 14.90
N TRP A 25 -3.02 3.66 15.33
CA TRP A 25 -2.10 2.81 14.56
C TRP A 25 -2.61 1.38 14.41
N VAL A 26 -3.19 0.84 15.48
CA VAL A 26 -3.78 -0.51 15.47
C VAL A 26 -5.02 -0.55 14.57
N VAL A 27 -5.85 0.49 14.60
CA VAL A 27 -7.02 0.60 13.72
C VAL A 27 -6.56 0.68 12.26
N LEU A 28 -5.63 1.57 11.93
CA LEU A 28 -5.14 1.73 10.56
C LEU A 28 -4.45 0.47 10.01
N ASP A 29 -3.66 -0.24 10.83
CA ASP A 29 -3.04 -1.51 10.40
C ASP A 29 -4.09 -2.59 10.12
N ARG A 30 -5.14 -2.68 10.94
CA ARG A 30 -6.26 -3.62 10.73
C ARG A 30 -7.05 -3.32 9.46
N GLU A 31 -7.20 -2.06 9.11
CA GLU A 31 -7.83 -1.67 7.84
C GLU A 31 -7.03 -2.14 6.63
N VAL A 32 -5.69 -2.07 6.70
CA VAL A 32 -4.83 -2.63 5.65
C VAL A 32 -4.93 -4.15 5.60
N ASP A 33 -5.01 -4.81 6.76
CA ASP A 33 -5.23 -6.27 6.83
C ASP A 33 -6.55 -6.66 6.15
N ALA A 34 -7.64 -5.95 6.46
CA ALA A 34 -8.97 -6.19 5.89
C ALA A 34 -9.02 -5.96 4.36
N ARG A 35 -8.23 -5.02 3.84
CA ARG A 35 -8.12 -4.72 2.40
C ARG A 35 -7.17 -5.65 1.64
N THR A 36 -6.41 -6.48 2.34
CA THR A 36 -5.43 -7.41 1.75
C THR A 36 -5.92 -8.85 1.90
N ALA A 37 -6.69 -9.32 0.92
CA ALA A 37 -7.40 -10.59 1.01
C ALA A 37 -6.46 -11.81 1.15
N SER A 38 -5.40 -11.89 0.34
CA SER A 38 -4.45 -13.01 0.38
C SER A 38 -3.62 -13.01 1.68
N PRO A 39 -3.64 -14.10 2.47
CA PRO A 39 -2.69 -14.31 3.55
C PRO A 39 -1.22 -14.16 3.13
N ALA A 40 -0.83 -14.72 1.98
CA ALA A 40 0.52 -14.60 1.45
C ALA A 40 0.92 -13.13 1.20
N GLN A 41 0.01 -12.31 0.68
CA GLN A 41 0.26 -10.88 0.51
C GLN A 41 0.33 -10.13 1.85
N ARG A 42 -0.49 -10.50 2.83
CA ARG A 42 -0.40 -9.93 4.18
C ARG A 42 0.97 -10.20 4.82
N ASP A 43 1.47 -11.42 4.71
CA ASP A 43 2.79 -11.81 5.24
C ASP A 43 3.93 -11.06 4.56
N ALA A 44 3.87 -10.94 3.23
CA ALA A 44 4.83 -10.15 2.45
C ALA A 44 4.83 -8.68 2.88
N SER A 45 3.63 -8.07 2.98
CA SER A 45 3.44 -6.68 3.41
C SER A 45 3.97 -6.43 4.82
N ARG A 46 3.69 -7.32 5.79
CA ARG A 46 4.21 -7.20 7.17
C ARG A 46 5.72 -7.36 7.23
N THR A 47 6.29 -8.25 6.42
CA THR A 47 7.75 -8.42 6.32
C THR A 47 8.41 -7.15 5.78
N GLN A 48 7.89 -6.60 4.69
CA GLN A 48 8.38 -5.35 4.10
C GLN A 48 8.22 -4.16 5.06
N GLY A 49 7.06 -4.03 5.71
CA GLY A 49 6.80 -2.93 6.65
C GLY A 49 7.71 -2.95 7.87
N ARG A 50 7.93 -4.11 8.50
CA ARG A 50 8.90 -4.24 9.61
C ARG A 50 10.31 -3.84 9.18
N LEU A 51 10.75 -4.27 7.99
CA LEU A 51 12.08 -3.93 7.49
C LEU A 51 12.19 -2.43 7.19
N LEU A 52 11.15 -1.83 6.61
CA LEU A 52 11.11 -0.40 6.32
C LEU A 52 11.16 0.43 7.61
N VAL A 53 10.36 0.12 8.63
CA VAL A 53 10.40 0.83 9.92
C VAL A 53 11.78 0.73 10.56
N ARG A 54 12.42 -0.45 10.50
CA ARG A 54 13.77 -0.63 11.04
C ARG A 54 14.79 0.30 10.37
N VAL A 55 14.76 0.41 9.06
CA VAL A 55 15.67 1.29 8.30
C VAL A 55 15.31 2.75 8.53
N ALA A 56 14.03 3.11 8.41
CA ALA A 56 13.55 4.48 8.54
C ALA A 56 13.89 5.09 9.91
N ARG A 57 13.75 4.35 11.01
CA ARG A 57 14.13 4.81 12.36
C ARG A 57 15.61 5.16 12.48
N ARG A 58 16.47 4.54 11.67
CA ARG A 58 17.92 4.82 11.68
C ARG A 58 18.27 6.01 10.79
N VAL A 59 17.61 6.14 9.65
CA VAL A 59 17.91 7.18 8.63
C VAL A 59 17.22 8.50 8.97
N TRP A 60 15.97 8.45 9.43
CA TRP A 60 15.15 9.60 9.80
C TRP A 60 14.57 9.42 11.23
N PRO A 61 15.38 9.63 12.29
CA PRO A 61 14.90 9.50 13.65
C PRO A 61 13.69 10.41 13.89
N SER A 62 12.56 9.84 14.31
CA SER A 62 11.30 10.57 14.48
C SER A 62 10.39 9.87 15.50
N PRO A 63 9.75 10.62 16.43
CA PRO A 63 8.85 10.03 17.43
C PRO A 63 7.70 9.21 16.85
N VAL A 64 7.16 9.61 15.68
CA VAL A 64 6.04 8.90 15.04
C VAL A 64 6.41 7.49 14.58
N LEU A 65 7.68 7.27 14.18
CA LEU A 65 8.18 5.94 13.84
C LEU A 65 8.33 5.07 15.08
N ASP A 66 8.72 5.66 16.22
CA ASP A 66 8.81 4.96 17.51
C ASP A 66 7.43 4.63 18.07
N GLU A 67 6.44 5.51 17.89
CA GLU A 67 5.03 5.25 18.20
C GLU A 67 4.47 4.08 17.39
N LEU A 68 4.62 4.10 16.07
CA LEU A 68 4.19 2.99 15.21
C LEU A 68 4.85 1.67 15.63
N ALA A 69 6.17 1.67 15.86
CA ALA A 69 6.88 0.45 16.23
C ALA A 69 6.46 -0.12 17.60
N ARG A 70 6.02 0.74 18.53
CA ARG A 70 5.47 0.30 19.83
C ARG A 70 4.05 -0.23 19.70
N ALA A 71 3.20 0.45 18.92
CA ALA A 71 1.80 0.07 18.75
C ALA A 71 1.64 -1.20 17.89
N VAL A 72 2.43 -1.31 16.82
CA VAL A 72 2.35 -2.40 15.83
C VAL A 72 3.77 -2.89 15.48
N PRO A 73 4.25 -4.00 16.09
CA PRO A 73 5.61 -4.50 15.84
C PRO A 73 5.86 -4.99 14.41
N HIS A 74 4.81 -5.37 13.70
CA HIS A 74 4.83 -5.90 12.32
C HIS A 74 3.86 -5.13 11.43
N PRO A 75 4.07 -3.80 11.26
CA PRO A 75 3.12 -2.99 10.54
C PRO A 75 3.13 -3.36 9.06
N HIS A 76 1.98 -3.22 8.40
CA HIS A 76 1.90 -3.39 6.96
C HIS A 76 2.73 -2.33 6.22
N HIS A 77 3.26 -2.71 5.06
CA HIS A 77 4.15 -1.86 4.28
C HIS A 77 3.57 -0.48 3.93
N PRO A 78 2.30 -0.33 3.51
CA PRO A 78 1.73 0.99 3.22
C PRO A 78 1.72 1.94 4.44
N VAL A 79 1.43 1.44 5.64
CA VAL A 79 1.47 2.24 6.88
C VAL A 79 2.91 2.65 7.18
N ALA A 80 3.84 1.69 7.14
CA ALA A 80 5.26 1.95 7.35
C ALA A 80 5.83 2.97 6.34
N LEU A 81 5.41 2.89 5.07
CA LEU A 81 5.85 3.79 4.01
C LEU A 81 5.34 5.21 4.22
N GLY A 82 4.06 5.39 4.56
CA GLY A 82 3.50 6.71 4.86
C GLY A 82 4.22 7.39 6.04
N VAL A 83 4.47 6.64 7.11
CA VAL A 83 5.17 7.18 8.30
C VAL A 83 6.66 7.46 7.99
N ALA A 84 7.32 6.61 7.20
CA ALA A 84 8.71 6.85 6.77
C ALA A 84 8.82 8.08 5.86
N ALA A 85 7.89 8.24 4.90
CA ALA A 85 7.81 9.41 4.04
C ALA A 85 7.61 10.70 4.85
N HIS A 86 6.68 10.68 5.82
CA HIS A 86 6.48 11.79 6.73
C HIS A 86 7.76 12.13 7.53
N ALA A 87 8.44 11.12 8.09
CA ALA A 87 9.69 11.33 8.82
C ALA A 87 10.82 11.87 7.92
N ALA A 88 10.81 11.53 6.64
CA ALA A 88 11.74 12.05 5.63
C ALA A 88 11.38 13.48 5.14
N GLY A 89 10.26 14.05 5.57
CA GLY A 89 9.81 15.38 5.18
C GLY A 89 9.19 15.44 3.77
N THR A 90 8.74 14.31 3.22
CA THR A 90 8.11 14.24 1.90
C THR A 90 6.59 14.34 1.98
N THR A 91 5.94 14.53 0.84
CA THR A 91 4.47 14.63 0.75
C THR A 91 3.81 13.25 0.71
N PRO A 92 2.49 13.15 1.01
CA PRO A 92 1.71 11.93 0.76
C PRO A 92 1.76 11.48 -0.70
N GLN A 93 1.78 12.42 -1.64
CA GLN A 93 1.89 12.16 -3.08
C GLN A 93 3.25 11.53 -3.44
N ASP A 94 4.34 11.96 -2.79
CA ASP A 94 5.65 11.33 -2.97
C ASP A 94 5.65 9.88 -2.47
N ALA A 95 5.01 9.61 -1.32
CA ALA A 95 4.86 8.26 -0.79
C ALA A 95 4.04 7.37 -1.75
N ALA A 96 2.93 7.90 -2.28
CA ALA A 96 2.09 7.19 -3.23
C ALA A 96 2.83 6.91 -4.55
N LEU A 97 3.63 7.87 -5.05
CA LEU A 97 4.46 7.68 -6.23
C LEU A 97 5.55 6.63 -5.99
N ALA A 98 6.21 6.64 -4.84
CA ALA A 98 7.19 5.62 -4.47
C ALA A 98 6.56 4.22 -4.42
N ALA A 99 5.37 4.09 -3.83
CA ALA A 99 4.64 2.83 -3.80
C ALA A 99 4.29 2.33 -5.22
N ALA A 100 3.75 3.22 -6.06
CA ALA A 100 3.39 2.90 -7.43
C ALA A 100 4.62 2.48 -8.26
N TYR A 101 5.73 3.20 -8.12
CA TYR A 101 6.99 2.87 -8.78
C TYR A 101 7.55 1.52 -8.32
N HIS A 102 7.49 1.21 -7.03
CA HIS A 102 7.90 -0.10 -6.51
C HIS A 102 7.04 -1.25 -7.02
N ALA A 103 5.73 -1.02 -7.19
CA ALA A 103 4.80 -2.02 -7.71
C ALA A 103 5.14 -2.47 -9.14
N VAL A 104 5.78 -1.61 -9.95
CA VAL A 104 6.16 -1.93 -11.34
C VAL A 104 7.63 -2.32 -11.50
N SER A 105 8.53 -1.70 -10.73
CA SER A 105 9.98 -1.92 -10.86
C SER A 105 10.45 -3.29 -10.33
N GLY A 106 9.81 -3.82 -9.29
CA GLY A 106 10.08 -5.16 -8.76
C GLY A 106 9.80 -6.26 -9.79
N PRO A 107 8.56 -6.37 -10.31
CA PRO A 107 8.23 -7.33 -11.37
C PRO A 107 9.04 -7.14 -12.64
N ALA A 108 9.34 -5.90 -13.05
CA ALA A 108 10.20 -5.62 -14.20
C ALA A 108 11.60 -6.21 -14.03
N THR A 109 12.21 -6.03 -12.85
CA THR A 109 13.52 -6.60 -12.52
C THR A 109 13.47 -8.13 -12.50
N ALA A 110 12.38 -8.72 -11.99
CA ALA A 110 12.18 -10.16 -12.02
C ALA A 110 12.03 -10.69 -13.46
N ALA A 111 11.29 -9.99 -14.33
CA ALA A 111 11.10 -10.39 -15.72
C ALA A 111 12.43 -10.42 -16.49
N VAL A 112 13.31 -9.44 -16.31
CA VAL A 112 14.66 -9.45 -16.88
C VAL A 112 15.43 -10.69 -16.44
N ARG A 113 15.43 -10.99 -15.13
CA ARG A 113 16.24 -12.08 -14.55
C ARG A 113 15.69 -13.48 -14.80
N LEU A 114 14.36 -13.62 -14.87
CA LEU A 114 13.69 -14.91 -14.99
C LEU A 114 13.33 -15.28 -16.43
N LEU A 115 13.00 -14.29 -17.26
CA LEU A 115 12.56 -14.49 -18.64
C LEU A 115 13.62 -14.08 -19.67
N GLY A 116 14.73 -13.48 -19.24
CA GLY A 116 15.79 -13.03 -20.13
C GLY A 116 15.38 -11.87 -21.04
N LEU A 117 14.47 -11.01 -20.58
CA LEU A 117 14.04 -9.85 -21.35
C LEU A 117 15.19 -8.83 -21.48
N ASP A 118 15.22 -8.11 -22.61
CA ASP A 118 16.16 -7.02 -22.83
C ASP A 118 15.98 -5.93 -21.75
N PRO A 119 17.01 -5.64 -20.93
CA PRO A 119 16.93 -4.62 -19.90
C PRO A 119 16.59 -3.24 -20.45
N VAL A 120 17.07 -2.88 -21.65
CA VAL A 120 16.82 -1.56 -22.22
C VAL A 120 15.35 -1.42 -22.61
N ALA A 121 14.79 -2.42 -23.31
CA ALA A 121 13.37 -2.45 -23.64
C ALA A 121 12.47 -2.40 -22.38
N VAL A 122 12.82 -3.14 -21.32
CA VAL A 122 12.03 -3.13 -20.06
C VAL A 122 12.05 -1.75 -19.41
N HIS A 123 13.19 -1.06 -19.36
CA HIS A 123 13.25 0.31 -18.84
C HIS A 123 12.48 1.30 -19.73
N GLY A 124 12.46 1.09 -21.06
CA GLY A 124 11.61 1.84 -21.97
C GLY A 124 10.12 1.69 -21.63
N LEU A 125 9.67 0.47 -21.30
CA LEU A 125 8.29 0.23 -20.84
C LEU A 125 8.00 0.92 -19.51
N LEU A 126 8.93 0.85 -18.54
CA LEU A 126 8.76 1.56 -17.26
C LEU A 126 8.66 3.07 -17.45
N ALA A 127 9.45 3.66 -18.36
CA ALA A 127 9.37 5.07 -18.69
C ALA A 127 8.00 5.43 -19.29
N ASN A 128 7.46 4.56 -20.15
CA ASN A 128 6.14 4.75 -20.75
C ASN A 128 4.99 4.67 -19.73
N LEU A 129 5.18 4.05 -18.56
CA LEU A 129 4.19 3.98 -17.48
C LEU A 129 4.13 5.25 -16.60
N THR A 130 4.99 6.24 -16.85
CA THR A 130 5.06 7.47 -16.03
C THR A 130 3.69 8.18 -15.89
N PRO A 131 2.88 8.32 -16.95
CA PRO A 131 1.54 8.93 -16.84
C PRO A 131 0.61 8.14 -15.89
N GLU A 132 0.62 6.81 -15.96
CA GLU A 132 -0.19 5.93 -15.12
C GLU A 132 0.26 5.98 -13.67
N LEU A 133 1.58 5.99 -13.41
CA LEU A 133 2.12 6.17 -12.05
C LEU A 133 1.67 7.50 -11.44
N SER A 134 1.65 8.55 -12.24
CA SER A 134 1.19 9.88 -11.82
C SER A 134 -0.31 9.88 -11.52
N ALA A 135 -1.11 9.23 -12.36
CA ALA A 135 -2.56 9.10 -12.16
C ALA A 135 -2.91 8.29 -10.89
N VAL A 136 -2.21 7.16 -10.66
CA VAL A 136 -2.41 6.34 -9.44
C VAL A 136 -1.99 7.10 -8.19
N SER A 137 -0.86 7.81 -8.22
CA SER A 137 -0.41 8.63 -7.09
C SER A 137 -1.43 9.73 -6.75
N ALA A 138 -1.96 10.43 -7.77
CA ALA A 138 -2.99 11.44 -7.58
C ALA A 138 -4.30 10.86 -7.00
N ALA A 139 -4.74 9.70 -7.50
CA ALA A 139 -5.95 9.02 -7.01
C ALA A 139 -5.81 8.52 -5.56
N ALA A 140 -4.58 8.21 -5.12
CA ALA A 140 -4.31 7.82 -3.74
C ALA A 140 -4.37 8.99 -2.74
N CYS A 141 -4.42 10.24 -3.22
CA CYS A 141 -4.47 11.46 -2.42
C CYS A 141 -5.74 12.29 -2.72
N PRO A 142 -6.95 11.77 -2.46
CA PRO A 142 -8.17 12.48 -2.80
C PRO A 142 -8.32 13.80 -2.01
N PRO A 143 -8.94 14.84 -2.58
CA PRO A 143 -9.16 16.12 -1.89
C PRO A 143 -9.87 15.90 -0.55
N GLY A 144 -9.40 16.58 0.51
CA GLY A 144 -9.99 16.49 1.84
C GLY A 144 -9.35 15.46 2.79
N THR A 145 -8.38 14.65 2.34
CA THR A 145 -7.51 13.85 3.23
C THR A 145 -6.43 14.69 3.90
N SER A 146 -6.18 15.88 3.36
CA SER A 146 -5.39 16.95 3.95
C SER A 146 -6.36 17.95 4.57
N GLU A 147 -6.14 18.30 5.84
CA GLU A 147 -6.76 19.42 6.60
C GLU A 147 -7.85 19.09 7.64
N ARG A 148 -7.45 18.42 8.74
CA ARG A 148 -7.44 18.97 10.12
C ARG A 148 -7.32 17.82 11.15
N PRO A 149 -6.38 17.89 12.12
CA PRO A 149 -6.50 17.09 13.34
C PRO A 149 -7.80 17.47 14.07
N GLY A 150 -8.73 16.53 14.22
CA GLY A 150 -9.96 16.72 14.99
C GLY A 150 -11.28 16.85 14.20
N SER A 151 -11.28 16.77 12.86
CA SER A 151 -12.55 16.54 12.12
C SER A 151 -12.90 15.05 12.24
N ALA A 152 -13.93 14.74 13.02
CA ALA A 152 -14.37 13.38 13.33
C ALA A 152 -15.01 12.70 12.10
N GLY A 153 -14.14 12.20 11.24
CA GLY A 153 -14.43 11.22 10.19
C GLY A 153 -13.11 10.52 9.88
N ALA A 154 -13.11 9.19 9.87
CA ALA A 154 -11.92 8.40 9.55
C ALA A 154 -11.51 8.67 8.10
N HIS A 155 -10.61 9.63 7.88
CA HIS A 155 -10.08 10.04 6.57
C HIS A 155 -9.52 8.85 5.75
N TRP A 156 -9.08 7.79 6.43
CA TRP A 156 -8.62 6.55 5.80
C TRP A 156 -9.75 5.74 5.14
N ALA A 157 -11.01 5.90 5.56
CA ALA A 157 -12.14 5.19 4.96
C ALA A 157 -12.41 5.68 3.52
N ALA A 158 -12.02 6.91 3.21
CA ALA A 158 -12.09 7.49 1.87
C ALA A 158 -10.94 7.05 0.94
N LEU A 159 -9.89 6.41 1.49
CA LEU A 159 -8.80 5.90 0.65
C LEU A 159 -9.30 4.77 -0.25
N PRO A 160 -8.84 4.71 -1.52
CA PRO A 160 -9.22 3.62 -2.42
C PRO A 160 -8.93 2.24 -1.82
N ALA A 161 -9.86 1.31 -2.03
CA ALA A 161 -9.77 -0.08 -1.58
C ALA A 161 -9.96 -1.05 -2.77
N TYR A 162 -9.27 -0.77 -3.87
CA TYR A 162 -9.32 -1.65 -5.04
C TYR A 162 -8.76 -3.03 -4.70
N SER A 163 -9.41 -4.07 -5.19
CA SER A 163 -8.91 -5.44 -5.08
C SER A 163 -8.27 -5.88 -6.38
N SER A 164 -7.36 -6.85 -6.29
CA SER A 164 -6.77 -7.50 -7.46
C SER A 164 -6.78 -9.03 -7.25
N PRO A 165 -7.94 -9.68 -7.44
CA PRO A 165 -8.07 -11.12 -7.20
C PRO A 165 -7.05 -11.97 -7.96
N GLY A 166 -6.63 -11.53 -9.14
CA GLY A 166 -5.57 -12.19 -9.91
C GLY A 166 -4.22 -12.18 -9.17
N LEU A 167 -3.82 -11.03 -8.60
CA LEU A 167 -2.58 -10.93 -7.82
C LEU A 167 -2.69 -11.67 -6.49
N ASP A 168 -3.85 -11.67 -5.85
CA ASP A 168 -4.12 -12.46 -4.63
C ASP A 168 -3.89 -13.96 -4.89
N LEU A 169 -4.47 -14.49 -5.97
CA LEU A 169 -4.32 -15.90 -6.34
C LEU A 169 -2.87 -16.24 -6.73
N LEU A 170 -2.18 -15.34 -7.44
CA LEU A 170 -0.78 -15.53 -7.81
C LEU A 170 0.14 -15.55 -6.59
N ALA A 171 -0.11 -14.70 -5.59
CA ALA A 171 0.64 -14.71 -4.33
C ALA A 171 0.45 -16.03 -3.56
N GLU A 172 -0.79 -16.52 -3.44
CA GLU A 172 -1.07 -17.82 -2.81
C GLU A 172 -0.40 -18.98 -3.55
N ARG A 173 -0.42 -18.94 -4.89
CA ARG A 173 0.25 -19.94 -5.71
C ARG A 173 1.76 -19.90 -5.51
N HIS A 174 2.35 -18.71 -5.49
CA HIS A 174 3.78 -18.53 -5.23
C HIS A 174 4.17 -19.03 -3.84
N ALA A 175 3.37 -18.75 -2.81
CA ALA A 175 3.62 -19.23 -1.45
C ALA A 175 3.67 -20.77 -1.35
N ARG A 176 2.95 -21.49 -2.22
CA ARG A 176 2.88 -22.96 -2.26
C ARG A 176 3.79 -23.58 -3.31
N ALA A 177 4.54 -22.79 -4.08
CA ALA A 177 5.41 -23.29 -5.12
C ALA A 177 6.59 -24.07 -4.52
N GLY A 178 6.88 -25.26 -5.06
CA GLY A 178 7.96 -26.12 -4.56
C GLY A 178 9.38 -25.56 -4.77
N ILE A 179 9.58 -24.72 -5.79
CA ILE A 179 10.82 -24.00 -6.05
C ILE A 179 10.48 -22.52 -6.18
N ARG A 180 11.19 -21.66 -5.44
CA ARG A 180 10.99 -20.21 -5.42
C ARG A 180 12.33 -19.50 -5.47
N LEU A 181 12.48 -18.57 -6.42
CA LEU A 181 13.66 -17.71 -6.53
C LEU A 181 13.48 -16.37 -5.81
N PHE A 182 12.25 -16.05 -5.41
CA PHE A 182 11.86 -14.84 -4.68
C PHE A 182 11.02 -15.21 -3.46
N VAL A 183 11.10 -14.39 -2.41
CA VAL A 183 10.44 -14.66 -1.12
C VAL A 183 8.93 -14.41 -1.13
N SER A 184 8.42 -13.63 -2.09
CA SER A 184 7.02 -13.29 -2.28
C SER A 184 6.76 -12.91 -3.72
#